data_AF-A0A8S3JEF5-F1
#
_entry.id   AF-A0A8S3JEF5-F1
#
_cell.length_a   1.000
_cell.length_b   1.000
_cell.length_c   1.000
_cell.angle_alpha   90.00
_cell.angle_beta   90.00
_cell.angle_gamma   90.00
#
_symmetry.space_group_name_H-M   'P 1'
#
loop_
_entity.id
_entity.type
_entity.pdbx_description
1 polymer ?
#
loop_
_entity_poly.entity_id
_entity_poly.type
_entity_poly.pdbx_seq_one_letter_code
_entity_poly.pdbx_strand_id
1 'polypeptide(L)'
;MNSHLVNIAFDQFLQAKFPTLKRYSGEGAEGMMAFFDLAFKHSAQLNIDNVVVCMPHRGRNNLLVCLLNYPAATMFRKIKGKREFPNDVKSTGDVLSHLCE
;
A
#
# COMPACT_ATOMS: atom_id res chain seq x y z
N MET A 1 -14.56 -5.88 -7.69
CA MET A 1 -15.51 -4.75 -7.65
C MET A 1 -15.58 -4.03 -6.29
N ASN A 2 -15.26 -4.69 -5.15
CA ASN A 2 -15.28 -4.02 -3.82
C ASN A 2 -13.95 -3.34 -3.40
N SER A 3 -12.88 -3.48 -4.18
CA SER A 3 -11.55 -2.94 -3.85
C SER A 3 -11.52 -1.40 -3.69
N HIS A 4 -12.39 -0.69 -4.40
CA HIS A 4 -12.46 0.78 -4.35
C HIS A 4 -13.01 1.33 -3.03
N LEU A 5 -14.01 0.66 -2.45
CA LEU A 5 -14.60 1.10 -1.19
C LEU A 5 -13.63 0.87 -0.02
N VAL A 6 -12.91 -0.25 -0.06
CA VAL A 6 -11.83 -0.56 0.90
C VAL A 6 -10.71 0.49 0.80
N ASN A 7 -10.37 0.92 -0.41
CA ASN A 7 -9.36 1.96 -0.66
C ASN A 7 -9.72 3.31 0.01
N ILE A 8 -10.93 3.82 -0.20
CA ILE A 8 -11.37 5.09 0.40
C ILE A 8 -11.41 5.00 1.93
N ALA A 9 -11.96 3.90 2.45
CA ALA A 9 -12.04 3.67 3.89
C ALA A 9 -10.65 3.65 4.55
N PHE A 10 -9.63 3.14 3.85
CA PHE A 10 -8.26 3.12 4.34
C PHE A 10 -7.66 4.53 4.47
N ASP A 11 -7.81 5.38 3.46
CA ASP A 11 -7.33 6.77 3.52
C ASP A 11 -8.06 7.58 4.61
N GLN A 12 -9.37 7.40 4.74
CA GLN A 12 -10.17 8.02 5.81
C GLN A 12 -9.72 7.55 7.19
N PHE A 13 -9.43 6.26 7.34
CA PHE A 13 -8.88 5.71 8.58
C PHE A 13 -7.53 6.35 8.94
N LEU A 14 -6.62 6.45 7.95
CA LEU A 14 -5.32 7.08 8.16
C LEU A 14 -5.45 8.56 8.52
N GLN A 15 -6.34 9.30 7.86
CA GLN A 15 -6.64 10.69 8.20
C GLN A 15 -7.15 10.83 9.63
N ALA A 16 -8.05 9.95 10.07
CA ALA A 16 -8.65 10.01 11.41
C ALA A 16 -7.68 9.60 12.52
N LYS A 17 -6.84 8.58 12.29
CA LYS A 17 -5.93 8.03 13.32
C LYS A 17 -4.55 8.67 13.32
N PHE A 18 -4.10 9.20 12.19
CA PHE A 18 -2.77 9.78 12.02
C PHE A 18 -2.86 11.12 11.27
N PRO A 19 -3.53 12.14 11.84
CA PRO A 19 -3.80 13.41 11.14
C PRO A 19 -2.54 14.20 10.76
N THR A 20 -1.40 13.95 11.44
CA THR A 20 -0.11 14.60 11.17
C THR A 20 0.73 13.86 10.13
N LEU A 21 0.29 12.68 9.68
CA LEU A 21 1.03 11.86 8.72
C LEU A 21 0.87 12.40 7.30
N LYS A 22 1.99 12.70 6.64
CA LYS A 22 2.04 12.85 5.19
C LYS A 22 1.91 11.47 4.53
N ARG A 23 0.69 11.09 4.13
CA ARG A 23 0.38 9.75 3.60
C ARG A 23 0.38 9.64 2.07
N TYR A 24 0.43 10.77 1.36
CA TYR A 24 0.34 10.81 -0.11
C TYR A 24 -0.91 10.07 -0.65
N SER A 25 -2.06 10.43 -0.09
CA SER A 25 -3.39 9.84 -0.32
C SER A 25 -3.71 9.58 -1.79
N GLY A 26 -4.43 8.49 -2.05
CA GLY A 26 -5.03 8.14 -3.33
C GLY A 26 -6.44 8.70 -3.55
N GLU A 27 -6.96 9.48 -2.60
CA GLU A 27 -8.26 10.17 -2.74
C GLU A 27 -8.27 11.07 -3.99
N GLY A 28 -9.30 10.93 -4.82
CA GLY A 28 -9.42 11.54 -6.15
C GLY A 28 -8.73 10.76 -7.29
N ALA A 29 -8.01 9.68 -6.99
CA ALA A 29 -7.34 8.80 -7.96
C ALA A 29 -7.76 7.32 -7.83
N GLU A 30 -8.93 7.05 -7.27
CA GLU A 30 -9.38 5.70 -6.86
C GLU A 30 -9.52 4.71 -8.02
N GLY A 31 -9.65 5.22 -9.25
CA GLY A 31 -9.63 4.40 -10.48
C GLY A 31 -8.35 3.58 -10.63
N MET A 32 -7.23 4.01 -10.04
CA MET A 32 -5.97 3.25 -10.05
C MET A 32 -6.11 1.85 -9.44
N MET A 33 -6.98 1.69 -8.44
CA MET A 33 -7.18 0.40 -7.78
C MET A 33 -7.97 -0.58 -8.66
N ALA A 34 -8.86 -0.09 -9.54
CA ALA A 34 -9.49 -0.93 -10.57
C ALA A 34 -8.44 -1.36 -11.57
N PHE A 35 -7.61 -0.40 -12.02
CA PHE A 35 -6.58 -0.67 -12.99
C PHE A 35 -5.66 -1.80 -12.51
N PHE A 36 -5.13 -1.73 -11.28
CA PHE A 36 -4.29 -2.78 -10.74
C PHE A 36 -5.04 -4.11 -10.55
N ASP A 37 -6.25 -4.10 -9.98
CA ASP A 37 -7.06 -5.32 -9.81
C ASP A 37 -7.33 -6.02 -11.15
N LEU A 38 -7.69 -5.26 -12.19
CA LEU A 38 -7.94 -5.79 -13.53
C LEU A 38 -6.63 -6.24 -14.22
N ALA A 39 -5.55 -5.47 -14.10
CA ALA A 39 -4.27 -5.81 -14.69
C ALA A 39 -3.71 -7.12 -14.11
N PHE A 40 -3.80 -7.32 -12.79
CA PHE A 40 -3.36 -8.55 -12.15
C PHE A 40 -4.25 -9.75 -12.54
N LYS A 41 -5.57 -9.58 -12.57
CA LYS A 41 -6.50 -10.63 -13.02
C LYS A 41 -6.26 -11.04 -14.46
N HIS A 42 -6.05 -10.07 -15.35
CA HIS A 42 -5.77 -10.36 -16.75
C HIS A 42 -4.40 -11.02 -16.92
N SER A 43 -3.39 -10.59 -16.17
CA SER A 43 -2.07 -11.25 -16.17
C SER A 43 -2.18 -12.73 -15.78
N ALA A 44 -2.99 -13.03 -14.75
CA ALA A 44 -3.27 -14.41 -14.36
C ALA A 44 -4.00 -15.21 -15.46
N GLN A 45 -4.97 -14.61 -16.16
CA GLN A 45 -5.66 -15.26 -17.29
C GLN A 45 -4.72 -15.57 -18.47
N LEU A 46 -3.66 -14.79 -18.64
CA LEU A 46 -2.64 -14.98 -19.67
C LEU A 46 -1.50 -15.92 -19.23
N ASN A 47 -1.62 -16.56 -18.06
CA ASN A 47 -0.56 -17.39 -17.45
C ASN A 47 0.77 -16.64 -17.28
N ILE A 48 0.71 -15.35 -16.92
CA ILE A 48 1.90 -14.58 -16.52
C ILE A 48 2.20 -14.92 -15.06
N ASP A 49 3.37 -15.51 -14.82
CA ASP A 49 3.77 -15.95 -13.48
C ASP A 49 4.20 -14.79 -12.57
N ASN A 50 4.78 -13.72 -13.14
CA ASN A 50 5.41 -12.65 -12.39
C ASN A 50 5.06 -11.27 -12.93
N VAL A 51 4.71 -10.35 -12.02
CA VAL A 51 4.46 -8.94 -12.32
C VAL A 51 5.37 -8.09 -11.43
N VAL A 52 6.17 -7.22 -12.06
CA VAL A 52 7.06 -6.29 -11.33
C VAL A 52 6.44 -4.90 -11.35
N VAL A 53 6.21 -4.33 -10.18
CA VAL A 53 5.59 -3.01 -10.02
C VAL A 53 6.57 -2.01 -9.41
N CYS A 54 6.91 -0.98 -10.18
CA CYS A 54 7.64 0.19 -9.70
C CYS A 54 6.66 1.36 -9.58
N MET A 55 6.48 1.89 -8.36
CA MET A 55 5.42 2.86 -8.09
C MET A 55 5.91 4.03 -7.23
N PRO A 56 5.57 5.30 -7.58
CA PRO A 56 5.82 6.46 -6.72
C PRO A 56 4.88 6.48 -5.49
N HIS A 57 4.88 7.55 -4.72
CA HIS A 57 4.20 7.65 -3.43
C HIS A 57 2.65 7.69 -3.48
N ARG A 58 2.05 8.15 -4.57
CA ARG A 58 0.60 8.42 -4.69
C ARG A 58 -0.23 7.15 -4.56
N GLY A 59 -0.99 6.98 -3.47
CA GLY A 59 -1.84 5.80 -3.26
C GLY A 59 -1.05 4.49 -3.08
N ARG A 60 0.27 4.55 -2.87
CA ARG A 60 1.14 3.37 -2.71
C ARG A 60 0.72 2.53 -1.51
N ASN A 61 0.45 3.20 -0.38
CA ASN A 61 0.04 2.52 0.85
C ASN A 61 -1.28 1.75 0.65
N ASN A 62 -2.18 2.30 -0.17
CA ASN A 62 -3.45 1.69 -0.50
C ASN A 62 -3.24 0.45 -1.40
N LEU A 63 -2.39 0.53 -2.42
CA LEU A 63 -2.07 -0.63 -3.26
C LEU A 63 -1.49 -1.77 -2.40
N LEU A 64 -0.51 -1.45 -1.56
CA LEU A 64 0.14 -2.41 -0.67
C LEU A 64 -0.86 -3.11 0.27
N VAL A 65 -1.66 -2.34 1.01
CA VAL A 65 -2.54 -2.91 2.04
C VAL A 65 -3.81 -3.53 1.46
N CYS A 66 -4.40 -2.91 0.43
CA CYS A 66 -5.71 -3.32 -0.08
C CYS A 66 -5.66 -4.38 -1.19
N LEU A 67 -4.55 -4.53 -1.91
CA LEU A 67 -4.43 -5.50 -3.02
C LEU A 67 -3.23 -6.45 -2.88
N LEU A 68 -2.08 -5.97 -2.39
CA LEU A 68 -0.86 -6.78 -2.27
C LEU A 68 -0.69 -7.44 -0.89
N ASN A 69 -1.77 -7.46 -0.08
CA ASN A 69 -1.80 -8.12 1.24
C ASN A 69 -0.68 -7.69 2.21
N TYR A 70 -0.11 -6.49 2.03
CA TYR A 70 0.92 -5.99 2.93
C TYR A 70 0.35 -5.84 4.34
N PRO A 71 0.99 -6.39 5.40
CA PRO A 71 0.43 -6.38 6.74
C PRO A 71 0.23 -4.95 7.27
N ALA A 72 -1.03 -4.55 7.46
CA ALA A 72 -1.38 -3.22 7.99
C ALA A 72 -0.71 -2.95 9.35
N ALA A 73 -0.56 -3.98 10.19
CA ALA A 73 0.14 -3.87 11.47
C ALA A 73 1.62 -3.44 11.31
N THR A 74 2.32 -3.94 10.29
CA THR A 74 3.69 -3.53 9.98
C THR A 74 3.73 -2.08 9.49
N MET A 75 2.76 -1.68 8.66
CA MET A 75 2.63 -0.28 8.24
C MET A 75 2.38 0.65 9.43
N PHE A 76 1.47 0.29 10.34
CA PHE A 76 1.18 1.09 11.53
C PHE A 76 2.36 1.17 12.50
N ARG A 77 3.18 0.12 12.60
CA ARG A 77 4.47 0.18 13.33
C ARG A 77 5.36 1.27 12.72
N LYS A 78 5.49 1.30 11.40
CA LYS A 78 6.31 2.29 10.70
C LYS A 78 5.79 3.72 10.90
N ILE A 79 4.47 3.92 10.83
CA ILE A 79 3.83 5.22 11.09
C ILE A 79 4.15 5.72 12.50
N LYS A 80 4.25 4.83 13.49
CA LYS A 80 4.64 5.14 14.87
C LYS A 80 6.15 5.29 15.08
N GLY A 81 6.95 5.37 14.01
CA GLY A 81 8.40 5.50 14.07
C GLY A 81 9.14 4.24 14.50
N LYS A 82 8.47 3.08 14.53
CA LYS A 82 9.10 1.79 14.83
C LYS A 82 9.66 1.17 13.56
N ARG A 83 10.67 0.31 13.72
CA ARG A 83 11.27 -0.45 12.62
C ARG A 83 10.24 -1.37 11.97
N GLU A 84 10.31 -1.50 10.65
CA GLU A 84 9.53 -2.39 9.80
C GLU A 84 10.11 -3.82 9.81
N PHE A 85 11.41 -3.96 10.08
CA PHE A 85 12.12 -5.24 10.14
C PHE A 85 12.11 -5.88 11.54
N PRO A 86 12.42 -7.18 11.64
CA PRO A 86 12.80 -7.84 12.89
C PRO A 86 13.99 -7.17 13.58
N ASN A 87 14.12 -7.36 14.90
CA ASN A 87 15.10 -6.63 15.71
C ASN A 87 16.55 -7.01 15.41
N ASP A 88 16.78 -8.25 14.99
CA ASP A 88 18.07 -8.85 14.63
C ASP A 88 18.59 -8.39 13.26
N VAL A 89 17.72 -7.84 12.41
CA VAL A 89 18.13 -7.28 11.11
C VAL A 89 18.87 -5.96 11.32
N LYS A 90 20.10 -5.87 10.81
CA LYS A 90 20.88 -4.62 10.74
C LYS A 90 20.48 -3.81 9.51
N SER A 91 19.51 -2.92 9.68
CA SER A 91 19.02 -2.01 8.63
C SER A 91 18.68 -0.65 9.23
N THR A 92 18.98 0.42 8.50
CA THR A 92 18.60 1.80 8.85
C THR A 92 17.13 2.09 8.57
N GLY A 93 16.48 1.27 7.72
CA GLY A 93 15.13 1.49 7.22
C GLY A 93 15.04 2.67 6.26
N ASP A 94 13.80 2.97 5.84
CA ASP A 94 13.49 4.08 4.93
C ASP A 94 12.18 4.79 5.31
N VAL A 95 11.65 5.71 4.51
CA VAL A 95 10.36 6.37 4.78
C VAL A 95 9.17 5.46 4.43
N LEU A 96 7.99 5.78 4.99
CA LEU A 96 6.74 5.03 4.77
C LEU A 96 6.42 4.81 3.28
N SER A 97 6.65 5.83 2.45
CA SER A 97 6.36 5.79 1.02
C SER A 97 7.29 4.88 0.21
N HIS A 98 8.28 4.22 0.82
CA HIS A 98 9.22 3.33 0.14
C HIS A 98 9.02 1.84 0.51
N LEU A 99 8.07 1.51 1.39
CA LEU A 99 7.77 0.10 1.75
C LEU A 99 7.43 -0.73 0.50
N CYS A 100 7.92 -1.95 0.41
CA CYS A 100 7.58 -2.94 -0.62
C CYS A 100 7.10 -4.25 0.02
N GLU A 101 6.39 -5.06 -0.77
CA GLU A 101 6.10 -6.46 -0.43
C GLU A 101 7.37 -7.31 -0.52
#